data_AF-A0A1Q7Q0F6-F1
#
_entry.id   AF-A0A1Q7Q0F6-F1
#
_cell.length_a   1.000
_cell.length_b   1.000
_cell.length_c   1.000
_cell.angle_alpha   90.00
_cell.angle_beta   90.00
_cell.angle_gamma   90.00
#
_symmetry.space_group_name_H-M   'P 1'
#
loop_
_entity.id
_entity.type
_entity.pdbx_description
1 polymer ?
#
loop_
_entity_poly.entity_id
_entity_poly.type
_entity_poly.pdbx_seq_one_letter_code
_entity_poly.pdbx_strand_id
1 'polypeptide(L)'
;MNDRTLRVLEFPKIRDRLASLTVTAPGREHAERLQPATDVETVRRSLQETADGAGLLDDGEVPLRGSSDIREGLRQARIGAALQPADLLTLRETLAVIRQCKGRRRARDGDIRSAGRRHPAHGR
;
A
#
# COMPACT_ATOMS: atom_id res chain seq x y z
N MET A 1 4.11 4.29 -24.65
CA MET A 1 5.06 3.17 -24.90
C MET A 1 4.39 2.16 -25.83
N ASN A 2 5.14 1.34 -26.60
CA ASN A 2 4.57 0.40 -27.57
C ASN A 2 4.32 -0.99 -26.93
N ASP A 3 3.13 -1.56 -27.14
CA ASP A 3 2.75 -2.90 -26.65
C ASP A 3 3.71 -4.00 -27.10
N ARG A 4 4.28 -3.90 -28.31
CA ARG A 4 5.28 -4.84 -28.80
C ARG A 4 6.53 -4.84 -27.90
N THR A 5 6.98 -3.66 -27.48
CA THR A 5 8.14 -3.50 -26.59
C THR A 5 7.85 -4.12 -25.22
N LEU A 6 6.67 -3.87 -24.64
CA LEU A 6 6.29 -4.43 -23.34
C LEU A 6 6.24 -5.96 -23.37
N ARG A 7 5.77 -6.55 -24.47
CA ARG A 7 5.77 -8.02 -24.66
C ARG A 7 7.19 -8.57 -24.77
N VAL A 8 8.07 -7.94 -25.55
CA VAL A 8 9.46 -8.37 -25.73
C VAL A 8 10.24 -8.27 -24.41
N LEU A 9 10.01 -7.24 -23.62
CA LEU A 9 10.60 -7.06 -22.29
C LEU A 9 9.95 -7.96 -21.22
N GLU A 10 8.99 -8.80 -21.60
CA GLU A 10 8.22 -9.67 -20.70
C GLU A 10 7.57 -8.92 -19.53
N PHE A 11 7.21 -7.65 -19.73
CA PHE A 11 6.61 -6.82 -18.71
C PHE A 11 5.35 -7.43 -18.06
N PRO A 12 4.46 -8.13 -18.80
CA PRO A 12 3.35 -8.85 -18.20
C PRO A 12 3.79 -9.87 -17.13
N LYS A 13 4.90 -10.59 -17.33
CA LYS A 13 5.40 -11.56 -16.34
C LYS A 13 5.90 -10.88 -15.07
N ILE A 14 6.56 -9.73 -15.21
CA ILE A 14 7.01 -8.90 -14.07
C ILE A 14 5.79 -8.49 -13.24
N ARG A 15 4.74 -8.05 -13.92
CA ARG A 15 3.49 -7.63 -13.33
C ARG A 15 2.78 -8.75 -12.58
N ASP A 16 2.70 -9.93 -13.18
CA ASP A 16 2.09 -11.11 -12.56
C ASP A 16 2.87 -11.54 -11.31
N ARG A 17 4.21 -11.48 -11.38
CA ARG A 17 5.06 -11.75 -10.22
C ARG A 17 4.87 -10.72 -9.11
N LEU A 18 4.81 -9.43 -9.45
CA LEU A 18 4.51 -8.38 -8.47
C LEU A 18 3.13 -8.60 -7.82
N ALA A 19 2.10 -8.89 -8.62
CA ALA A 19 0.74 -9.16 -8.16
C ALA A 19 0.70 -10.35 -7.18
N SER A 20 1.50 -11.39 -7.42
CA SER A 20 1.61 -12.55 -6.53
C SER A 20 2.21 -12.24 -5.16
N LEU A 21 2.98 -11.16 -5.04
CA LEU A 21 3.60 -10.71 -3.79
C LEU A 21 2.72 -9.75 -2.99
N THR A 22 1.59 -9.32 -3.54
CA THR A 22 0.67 -8.42 -2.84
C THR A 22 -0.17 -9.14 -1.80
N VAL A 23 -0.49 -8.44 -0.70
CA VAL A 23 -1.29 -8.99 0.40
C VAL A 23 -2.78 -8.70 0.25
N THR A 24 -3.14 -7.60 -0.43
CA THR A 24 -4.52 -7.11 -0.52
C THR A 24 -5.03 -7.19 -1.95
N ALA A 25 -6.34 -7.47 -2.12
CA ALA A 25 -7.01 -7.44 -3.42
C ALA A 25 -6.79 -6.12 -4.20
N PRO A 26 -6.96 -4.92 -3.60
CA PRO A 26 -6.67 -3.67 -4.32
C PRO A 26 -5.19 -3.52 -4.68
N GLY A 27 -4.26 -4.05 -3.86
CA GLY A 27 -2.83 -4.06 -4.17
C GLY A 27 -2.53 -4.94 -5.39
N ARG A 28 -3.12 -6.15 -5.44
CA ARG A 28 -3.04 -7.05 -6.60
C ARG A 28 -3.52 -6.36 -7.88
N GLU A 29 -4.71 -5.79 -7.83
CA GLU A 29 -5.27 -5.07 -8.97
C GLU A 29 -4.41 -3.89 -9.42
N HIS A 30 -3.80 -3.17 -8.47
CA HIS A 30 -2.90 -2.07 -8.79
C HIS A 30 -1.64 -2.57 -9.50
N ALA A 31 -1.04 -3.66 -9.00
CA ALA A 31 0.09 -4.32 -9.65
C ALA A 31 -0.30 -4.77 -11.07
N GLU A 32 -1.42 -5.46 -11.23
CA GLU A 32 -1.94 -5.96 -12.53
C GLU A 32 -2.27 -4.85 -13.54
N ARG A 33 -2.46 -3.61 -13.11
CA ARG A 33 -2.71 -2.46 -13.99
C ARG A 33 -1.49 -1.56 -14.19
N LEU A 34 -0.36 -1.86 -13.55
CA LEU A 34 0.84 -1.05 -13.63
C LEU A 34 1.31 -0.91 -15.09
N GLN A 35 1.73 0.30 -15.46
CA GLN A 35 2.29 0.64 -16.76
C GLN A 35 3.53 1.51 -16.59
N PRO A 36 4.54 1.40 -17.47
CA PRO A 36 5.69 2.28 -17.41
C PRO A 36 5.29 3.74 -17.65
N ALA A 37 5.76 4.64 -16.80
CA ALA A 37 5.60 6.08 -16.97
C ALA A 37 6.76 6.66 -17.79
N THR A 38 6.48 7.67 -18.60
CA THR A 38 7.48 8.44 -19.37
C THR A 38 7.68 9.85 -18.85
N ASP A 39 6.75 10.33 -18.02
CA ASP A 39 6.85 11.63 -17.36
C ASP A 39 7.81 11.56 -16.16
N VAL A 40 8.79 12.46 -16.12
CA VAL A 40 9.87 12.42 -15.13
C VAL A 40 9.36 12.65 -13.71
N GLU A 41 8.38 13.52 -13.52
CA GLU A 41 7.82 13.81 -12.20
C GLU A 41 7.03 12.62 -11.67
N THR A 42 6.26 11.97 -12.53
CA THR A 42 5.57 10.72 -12.22
C THR A 42 6.56 9.63 -11.83
N VAL A 43 7.64 9.44 -12.58
CA VAL A 43 8.68 8.45 -12.28
C VAL A 43 9.34 8.75 -10.93
N ARG A 44 9.74 10.00 -10.68
CA ARG A 44 10.34 10.42 -9.41
C ARG A 44 9.42 10.13 -8.22
N ARG A 45 8.14 10.51 -8.33
CA ARG A 45 7.15 10.25 -7.29
C ARG A 45 7.00 8.75 -7.03
N SER A 46 6.81 7.93 -8.07
CA SER A 46 6.64 6.49 -7.90
C SER A 46 7.87 5.79 -7.31
N LEU A 47 9.08 6.24 -7.67
CA LEU A 47 10.32 5.75 -7.06
C LEU A 47 10.42 6.16 -5.59
N GLN A 48 10.05 7.40 -5.24
CA GLN A 48 10.02 7.84 -3.85
C GLN A 48 9.00 7.04 -3.02
N GLU A 49 7.78 6.84 -3.54
CA GLU A 49 6.76 6.01 -2.89
C GLU A 49 7.26 4.57 -2.67
N THR A 50 8.01 4.02 -3.61
CA THR A 50 8.62 2.68 -3.49
C THR A 50 9.70 2.66 -2.42
N ALA A 51 10.57 3.66 -2.37
CA ALA A 51 11.63 3.79 -1.37
C ALA A 51 11.05 3.94 0.05
N ASP A 52 10.01 4.77 0.19
CA ASP A 52 9.27 4.93 1.45
C ASP A 52 8.62 3.61 1.89
N GLY A 53 8.00 2.91 0.94
CA GLY A 53 7.41 1.59 1.15
C GLY A 53 8.41 0.54 1.60
N ALA A 54 9.60 0.49 0.98
CA ALA A 54 10.69 -0.40 1.39
C ALA A 54 11.13 -0.09 2.83
N GLY A 55 11.32 1.20 3.15
CA GLY A 55 11.65 1.60 4.52
C GLY A 55 10.57 1.22 5.54
N LEU A 56 9.28 1.16 5.17
CA LEU A 56 8.22 0.69 6.08
C LEU A 56 8.33 -0.80 6.41
N LEU A 57 8.83 -1.59 5.47
CA LEU A 57 9.09 -3.03 5.64
C LEU A 57 10.36 -3.29 6.46
N ASP A 58 11.39 -2.44 6.31
CA ASP A 58 12.62 -2.52 7.10
C ASP A 58 12.37 -2.25 8.59
N ASP A 59 11.44 -1.33 8.90
CA ASP A 59 10.98 -1.08 10.28
C ASP A 59 10.16 -2.26 10.86
N GLY A 60 9.93 -3.33 10.09
CA GLY A 60 9.15 -4.51 10.46
C GLY A 60 7.83 -4.68 9.69
N GLU A 61 7.06 -5.70 10.08
CA GLU A 61 5.87 -6.10 9.33
C GLU A 61 4.78 -5.00 9.34
N VAL A 62 4.25 -4.69 8.15
CA VAL A 62 3.09 -3.81 7.99
C VAL A 62 1.83 -4.67 8.12
N PRO A 63 0.90 -4.36 9.04
CA PRO A 63 -0.24 -5.21 9.34
C PRO A 63 -1.34 -5.08 8.29
N LEU A 64 -1.07 -5.54 7.06
CA LEU A 64 -2.03 -5.53 5.94
C LEU A 64 -2.85 -6.82 5.86
N ARG A 65 -2.39 -7.89 6.54
CA ARG A 65 -3.11 -9.16 6.59
C ARG A 65 -4.43 -9.00 7.35
N GLY A 66 -5.48 -9.63 6.85
CA GLY A 66 -6.83 -9.54 7.43
C GLY A 66 -7.67 -8.38 6.92
N SER A 67 -7.14 -7.53 6.02
CA SER A 67 -8.00 -6.60 5.28
C SER A 67 -8.69 -7.33 4.14
N SER A 68 -10.00 -7.17 4.04
CA SER A 68 -10.82 -7.75 2.98
C SER A 68 -11.29 -6.67 2.00
N ASP A 69 -11.67 -7.08 0.79
CA ASP A 69 -12.33 -6.17 -0.14
C ASP A 69 -13.77 -5.91 0.31
N ILE A 70 -14.02 -4.69 0.78
CA ILE A 70 -15.32 -4.25 1.28
C ILE A 70 -16.12 -3.43 0.27
N ARG A 71 -15.65 -3.29 -0.99
CA ARG A 71 -16.30 -2.43 -2.00
C ARG A 71 -17.75 -2.82 -2.27
N GLU A 72 -18.04 -4.11 -2.35
CA GLU A 72 -19.40 -4.59 -2.61
C GLU A 72 -20.33 -4.30 -1.43
N GLY A 73 -19.91 -4.59 -0.19
CA GLY A 73 -20.66 -4.23 1.01
C GLY A 73 -20.93 -2.72 1.08
N LEU A 74 -19.92 -1.88 0.81
CA LEU A 74 -20.10 -0.42 0.75
C LEU A 74 -21.08 0.01 -0.34
N ARG A 75 -21.07 -0.65 -1.50
CA ARG A 75 -22.01 -0.37 -2.60
C ARG A 75 -23.45 -0.68 -2.19
N GLN A 76 -23.68 -1.81 -1.53
CA GLN A 76 -24.99 -2.21 -1.00
C GLN A 76 -25.49 -1.23 0.06
N ALA A 77 -24.65 -0.88 1.03
CA ALA A 77 -24.99 0.08 2.06
C ALA A 77 -25.35 1.46 1.46
N ARG A 78 -24.63 1.90 0.42
CA ARG A 78 -24.89 3.18 -0.26
C ARG A 78 -26.26 3.25 -0.94
N ILE A 79 -26.80 2.12 -1.42
CA ILE A 79 -28.14 2.06 -2.04
C ILE A 79 -29.25 1.74 -1.03
N GLY A 80 -28.93 1.74 0.27
CA GLY A 80 -29.88 1.51 1.36
C GLY A 80 -30.16 0.04 1.67
N ALA A 81 -29.41 -0.90 1.10
CA ALA A 81 -29.54 -2.32 1.43
C ALA A 81 -28.95 -2.61 2.83
N ALA A 82 -29.60 -3.50 3.57
CA ALA A 82 -29.10 -3.97 4.85
C ALA A 82 -27.88 -4.88 4.63
N LEU A 83 -26.79 -4.58 5.36
CA LEU A 83 -25.59 -5.43 5.39
C LEU A 83 -25.88 -6.72 6.17
N GLN A 84 -25.37 -7.84 5.68
CA GLN A 84 -25.48 -9.10 6.40
C GLN A 84 -24.48 -9.11 7.57
N PRO A 85 -24.73 -9.93 8.63
CA PRO A 85 -23.79 -10.04 9.75
C PRO A 85 -22.35 -10.38 9.33
N ALA A 86 -22.17 -11.19 8.29
CA ALA A 86 -20.86 -11.51 7.73
C ALA A 86 -20.13 -10.28 7.13
N ASP A 87 -20.85 -9.39 6.46
CA ASP A 87 -20.28 -8.15 5.91
C ASP A 87 -19.81 -7.23 7.04
N LEU A 88 -20.57 -7.15 8.13
CA LEU A 88 -20.22 -6.35 9.31
C LEU A 88 -18.95 -6.88 10.00
N LEU A 89 -18.80 -8.20 10.10
CA LEU A 89 -17.58 -8.83 10.64
C LEU A 89 -16.37 -8.52 9.76
N THR A 90 -16.52 -8.67 8.43
CA THR A 90 -15.49 -8.35 7.44
C THR A 90 -15.06 -6.88 7.51
N LEU A 91 -16.03 -5.98 7.67
CA LEU A 91 -15.79 -4.54 7.84
C LEU A 91 -15.05 -4.26 9.15
N ARG A 92 -15.45 -4.87 10.26
CA ARG A 92 -14.78 -4.74 11.56
C ARG A 92 -13.32 -5.15 11.48
N GLU A 93 -13.02 -6.29 10.85
CA GLU A 93 -11.65 -6.80 10.68
C GLU A 93 -10.80 -5.85 9.84
N THR A 94 -11.35 -5.37 8.73
CA THR A 94 -10.69 -4.37 7.88
C THR A 94 -10.43 -3.06 8.65
N LEU A 95 -11.38 -2.59 9.46
CA LEU A 95 -11.20 -1.42 10.32
C LEU A 95 -10.15 -1.63 11.42
N ALA A 96 -10.03 -2.84 11.96
CA ALA A 96 -9.00 -3.18 12.94
C ALA A 96 -7.60 -3.08 12.32
N VAL A 97 -7.42 -3.62 11.10
CA VAL A 97 -6.19 -3.47 10.30
C VAL A 97 -5.86 -2.00 10.06
N ILE A 98 -6.84 -1.19 9.63
CA ILE A 98 -6.64 0.26 9.42
C ILE A 98 -6.16 0.95 10.70
N ARG A 99 -6.74 0.59 11.86
CA ARG A 99 -6.32 1.14 13.16
C ARG A 99 -4.87 0.77 13.49
N GLN A 100 -4.46 -0.47 13.24
CA GLN A 100 -3.08 -0.92 13.47
C GLN A 100 -2.10 -0.18 12.55
N CYS A 101 -2.40 -0.07 11.25
CA CYS A 101 -1.60 0.71 10.30
C CYS A 101 -1.45 2.18 10.74
N LYS A 102 -2.54 2.81 11.19
CA LYS A 102 -2.51 4.19 11.71
C LYS A 102 -1.67 4.32 12.98
N GLY A 103 -1.74 3.34 13.88
CA GLY A 103 -0.91 3.27 15.08
C GLY A 103 0.58 3.20 14.74
N ARG A 104 0.96 2.28 13.84
CA ARG A 104 2.34 2.10 13.36
C ARG A 104 2.90 3.38 12.72
N ARG A 105 2.13 4.04 11.86
CA ARG A 105 2.55 5.29 11.23
C ARG A 105 2.86 6.37 12.27
N ARG A 106 2.01 6.51 13.29
CA ARG A 106 2.23 7.48 14.38
C ARG A 106 3.48 7.18 15.20
N ALA A 107 3.77 5.90 15.44
CA ALA A 107 4.99 5.47 16.13
C ALA A 107 6.24 5.87 15.34
N ARG A 108 6.29 5.52 14.04
CA ARG A 108 7.38 5.91 13.13
C ARG A 108 7.56 7.43 13.04
N ASP A 109 6.46 8.19 12.92
CA ASP A 109 6.52 9.67 12.92
C ASP A 109 7.11 10.21 14.25
N GLY A 110 6.83 9.54 15.38
CA GLY A 110 7.42 9.83 16.68
C GLY A 110 8.92 9.55 16.72
N ASP A 111 9.33 8.40 16.21
CA ASP A 111 10.72 7.97 16.16
C ASP A 111 11.57 8.89 15.29
N ILE A 112 11.10 9.24 14.09
CA ILE A 112 11.75 10.21 13.19
C ILE A 112 11.93 11.57 13.90
N ARG A 113 10.90 12.07 14.58
CA ARG A 113 10.96 13.32 15.36
C ARG A 113 11.87 13.24 16.59
N SER A 114 12.09 12.05 17.14
CA SER A 114 13.00 11.83 18.27
C SER A 114 14.45 11.66 17.83
N ALA A 115 14.68 11.02 16.67
CA ALA A 115 15.98 10.87 16.04
C ALA A 115 16.51 12.22 15.55
N GLY A 116 15.66 13.07 14.95
CA GLY A 116 16.02 14.43 14.55
C GLY A 116 16.36 15.37 15.71
N ARG A 117 16.00 15.02 16.96
CA ARG A 117 16.39 15.77 18.18
C ARG A 117 17.69 15.28 18.81
N ARG A 118 18.26 14.16 18.35
CA ARG A 118 19.53 13.61 18.82
C ARG A 118 20.72 14.08 17.96
N HIS A 119 20.74 15.35 17.57
CA HIS A 119 21.96 15.99 17.08
C HIS A 119 22.56 16.80 18.23
N PRO A 120 23.59 16.30 18.92
CA PRO A 120 24.33 17.12 19.86
C PRO A 120 25.11 18.15 19.04
N ALA A 121 24.69 19.41 19.16
CA ALA A 121 25.59 20.52 18.93
C ALA A 121 26.69 20.43 20.00
N HIS A 122 27.85 19.86 19.67
CA HIS A 122 29.17 20.03 20.29
C HIS A 122 30.17 19.14 19.52
N GLY A 123 31.31 19.59 19.00
CA GLY A 123 31.93 20.89 19.04
C GLY A 123 33.33 20.85 18.43
N ARG A 124 33.91 22.05 18.32
CA ARG A 124 35.19 22.48 17.71
C ARG A 124 35.19 22.64 16.20
#